data_AF-A0A5P6PBB2-F1
#
_entry.id   AF-A0A5P6PBB2-F1
#
_cell.length_a   1.000
_cell.length_b   1.000
_cell.length_c   1.000
_cell.angle_alpha   90.00
_cell.angle_beta   90.00
_cell.angle_gamma   90.00
#
_symmetry.space_group_name_H-M   'P 1'
#
loop_
_entity.id
_entity.type
_entity.pdbx_description
1 polymer ?
#
loop_
_entity_poly.entity_id
_entity_poly.type
_entity_poly.pdbx_seq_one_letter_code
_entity_poly.pdbx_strand_id
1 'polypeptide(L)'
;MSEDERNFIERAASITGNLYGEPMSPERIAENFALYGLKKRVAALERFDAELGGDIDSSPHSLRKRVQLVDLRWRMGSLHEALRNAKR
;
A
#
# COMPACT_ATOMS: atom_id res chain seq x y z
N MET A 1 18.59 8.84 -3.61
CA MET A 1 17.13 8.61 -3.71
C MET A 1 16.49 9.48 -2.64
N SER A 2 15.79 10.53 -3.05
CA SER A 2 15.06 11.39 -2.11
C SER A 2 13.96 10.57 -1.42
N GLU A 3 13.59 10.89 -0.19
CA GLU A 3 12.41 10.29 0.46
C GLU A 3 11.12 10.47 -0.33
N ASP A 4 11.05 11.55 -1.12
CA ASP A 4 9.91 11.86 -2.00
C ASP A 4 9.81 10.99 -3.26
N GLU A 5 10.89 10.31 -3.68
CA GLU A 5 10.86 9.40 -4.84
C GLU A 5 10.38 7.98 -4.48
N ARG A 6 10.24 7.68 -3.19
CA ARG A 6 9.88 6.35 -2.72
C ARG A 6 8.37 6.16 -2.78
N ASN A 7 7.92 5.07 -3.40
CA ASN A 7 6.51 4.72 -3.39
C ASN A 7 6.06 4.18 -2.01
N PHE A 8 4.74 4.03 -1.80
CA PHE A 8 4.16 3.56 -0.55
C PHE A 8 4.77 2.24 -0.10
N ILE A 9 5.01 1.32 -1.03
CA ILE A 9 5.60 0.01 -0.76
C ILE A 9 7.04 0.18 -0.29
N GLU A 10 7.83 1.05 -0.92
CA GLU A 10 9.22 1.35 -0.55
C GLU A 10 9.32 2.11 0.77
N ARG A 11 8.36 3.01 1.05
CA ARG A 11 8.25 3.69 2.34
C ARG A 11 7.84 2.72 3.44
N ALA A 12 6.83 1.89 3.20
CA ALA A 12 6.41 0.84 4.13
C ALA A 12 7.56 -0.15 4.35
N ALA A 13 8.23 -0.60 3.30
CA ALA A 13 9.40 -1.47 3.34
C ALA A 13 10.57 -0.84 4.10
N SER A 14 10.82 0.46 3.95
CA SER A 14 11.88 1.15 4.70
C SER A 14 11.54 1.35 6.18
N ILE A 15 10.30 1.73 6.50
CA ILE A 15 9.84 1.89 7.89
C ILE A 15 9.87 0.53 8.60
N THR A 16 9.36 -0.50 7.94
CA THR A 16 9.29 -1.85 8.49
C THR A 16 10.65 -2.55 8.49
N GLY A 17 11.52 -2.30 7.52
CA GLY A 17 12.91 -2.75 7.53
C GLY A 17 13.67 -2.18 8.72
N ASN A 18 13.43 -0.91 9.07
CA ASN A 18 14.00 -0.29 10.28
C ASN A 18 13.39 -0.81 11.58
N LEU A 19 12.10 -1.18 11.59
CA LEU A 19 11.39 -1.65 12.79
C LEU A 19 11.50 -3.16 13.05
N TYR A 20 11.58 -3.97 12.00
CA TYR A 20 11.48 -5.43 12.04
C TYR A 20 12.68 -6.14 11.41
N GLY A 21 13.68 -5.40 10.89
CA GLY A 21 14.89 -5.96 10.26
C GLY A 21 14.73 -6.39 8.81
N GLU A 22 13.50 -6.56 8.31
CA GLU A 22 13.21 -6.89 6.92
C GLU A 22 12.09 -6.02 6.33
N PRO A 23 12.21 -5.60 5.05
CA PRO A 23 11.14 -4.88 4.38
C PRO A 23 9.90 -5.76 4.26
N MET A 24 8.77 -5.22 4.72
CA MET A 24 7.50 -5.95 4.75
C MET A 24 7.00 -6.24 3.33
N SER A 25 6.67 -7.51 3.05
CA SER A 25 6.11 -7.91 1.76
C SER A 25 4.71 -7.32 1.54
N PRO A 26 4.24 -7.19 0.29
CA PRO A 26 2.88 -6.73 -0.01
C PRO A 26 1.79 -7.53 0.72
N GLU A 27 1.98 -8.84 0.89
CA GLU A 27 1.08 -9.71 1.65
C GLU A 27 1.00 -9.30 3.12
N ARG A 28 2.14 -9.12 3.79
CA ARG A 28 2.19 -8.66 5.18
C ARG A 28 1.62 -7.25 5.35
N ILE A 29 1.76 -6.38 4.35
CA ILE A 29 1.11 -5.05 4.35
C ILE A 29 -0.43 -5.22 4.35
N ALA A 30 -0.96 -6.12 3.52
CA ALA A 30 -2.39 -6.40 3.48
C ALA A 30 -2.91 -7.06 4.78
N GLU A 31 -2.14 -7.96 5.38
CA GLU A 31 -2.45 -8.56 6.69
C GLU A 31 -2.53 -7.49 7.79
N ASN A 32 -1.55 -6.58 7.85
CA ASN A 32 -1.58 -5.47 8.81
C ASN A 32 -2.75 -4.52 8.57
N PHE A 33 -3.12 -4.28 7.32
CA PHE A 33 -4.31 -3.51 6.98
C PHE A 33 -5.60 -4.17 7.51
N ALA A 34 -5.67 -5.51 7.56
CA ALA A 34 -6.82 -6.22 8.13
C ALA A 34 -7.03 -5.88 9.62
N LEU A 35 -5.95 -5.57 10.35
CA LEU A 35 -5.97 -5.23 11.76
C LEU A 35 -6.45 -3.79 12.02
N TYR A 36 -6.56 -2.97 10.99
CA TYR A 36 -7.00 -1.58 11.14
C TYR A 36 -8.52 -1.50 11.36
N GLY A 37 -8.94 -0.59 12.24
CA GLY A 37 -10.36 -0.24 12.36
C GLY A 37 -10.89 0.42 11.07
N LEU A 38 -12.22 0.37 10.85
CA LEU A 38 -12.87 0.82 9.61
C LEU A 38 -12.39 2.20 9.13
N LYS A 39 -12.36 3.21 10.01
CA LYS A 39 -11.91 4.58 9.67
C LYS A 39 -10.47 4.60 9.16
N LYS A 40 -9.58 3.82 9.78
CA LYS A 40 -8.17 3.74 9.38
C LYS A 40 -8.01 2.98 8.06
N ARG A 41 -8.83 1.96 7.81
CA ARG A 41 -8.86 1.27 6.52
C ARG A 41 -9.26 2.19 5.38
N VAL A 42 -10.33 2.98 5.55
CA VAL A 42 -10.77 3.96 4.55
C VAL A 42 -9.67 5.00 4.28
N ALA A 43 -9.12 5.62 5.33
CA ALA A 43 -8.06 6.62 5.17
C ALA A 43 -6.79 6.06 4.50
N ALA A 44 -6.46 4.79 4.73
CA ALA A 44 -5.34 4.14 4.06
C ALA A 44 -5.63 3.91 2.57
N LEU A 45 -6.84 3.50 2.20
CA LEU A 45 -7.24 3.34 0.79
C LEU A 45 -7.25 4.68 0.05
N GLU A 46 -7.76 5.75 0.66
CA GLU A 46 -7.76 7.11 0.08
C GLU A 46 -6.35 7.62 -0.19
N ARG A 47 -5.41 7.38 0.74
CA ARG A 47 -3.99 7.73 0.53
C ARG A 47 -3.35 6.93 -0.60
N PHE A 48 -3.68 5.64 -0.72
CA PHE A 48 -3.24 4.82 -1.85
C PHE A 48 -3.77 5.34 -3.18
N ASP A 49 -5.05 5.71 -3.23
CA ASP A 49 -5.69 6.22 -4.45
C ASP A 49 -5.09 7.58 -4.85
N ALA A 50 -4.77 8.45 -3.89
CA ALA A 50 -4.07 9.70 -4.13
C ALA A 50 -2.65 9.47 -4.70
N GLU A 51 -1.93 8.48 -4.21
CA GLU A 51 -0.59 8.14 -4.70
C GLU A 51 -0.62 7.49 -6.09
N LEU A 52 -1.63 6.66 -6.37
CA LEU A 52 -1.85 6.11 -7.70
C LEU A 52 -2.25 7.18 -8.73
N GLY A 53 -2.88 8.27 -8.29
CA GLY A 53 -3.28 9.41 -9.12
C GLY A 53 -2.15 10.40 -9.41
N GLY A 54 -0.97 10.24 -8.80
CA GLY A 54 0.20 11.10 -9.05
C GLY A 54 0.77 10.93 -10.46
N ASP A 55 1.55 11.92 -10.90
CA ASP A 55 2.24 11.88 -12.19
C ASP A 55 3.27 10.73 -12.23
N ILE A 56 3.34 10.08 -13.38
CA ILE A 56 4.26 8.95 -13.61
C ILE A 56 5.06 9.29 -14.85
N ASP A 57 6.39 9.17 -14.75
CA ASP A 57 7.21 9.14 -15.94
C ASP A 57 6.96 7.84 -16.73
N SER A 58 7.26 7.83 -18.03
CA SER A 58 7.11 6.63 -18.87
C SER A 58 8.25 5.62 -18.68
N SER A 59 9.01 5.71 -17.58
CA SER A 59 10.15 4.82 -17.32
C SER A 59 9.66 3.38 -17.07
N PRO A 60 10.32 2.35 -17.62
CA PRO A 60 10.01 0.95 -17.30
C PRO A 60 10.10 0.62 -15.80
N HIS A 61 10.82 1.43 -15.01
CA HIS A 61 10.93 1.26 -13.57
C HIS A 61 9.69 1.77 -12.83
N SER A 62 9.20 2.97 -13.17
CA SER A 62 8.00 3.57 -12.57
C SER A 62 6.73 2.80 -12.94
N LEU A 63 6.65 2.28 -14.16
CA LEU A 63 5.55 1.40 -14.59
C LEU A 63 5.50 0.11 -13.76
N ARG A 64 6.64 -0.53 -13.51
CA ARG A 64 6.70 -1.73 -12.65
C ARG A 64 6.27 -1.43 -11.21
N LYS A 65 6.74 -0.32 -10.65
CA LYS A 65 6.30 0.14 -9.33
C LYS A 65 4.79 0.38 -9.28
N ARG A 66 4.22 0.97 -10.34
CA ARG A 66 2.79 1.26 -10.40
C ARG A 66 1.95 0.00 -10.49
N VAL A 67 2.38 -1.00 -11.24
CA VAL A 67 1.72 -2.32 -11.28
C VAL A 67 1.66 -2.95 -9.88
N GLN A 68 2.76 -2.90 -9.13
CA GLN A 68 2.80 -3.43 -7.76
C GLN A 68 1.86 -2.68 -6.81
N LEU A 69 1.78 -1.35 -6.92
CA LEU A 69 0.85 -0.53 -6.13
C LEU A 69 -0.62 -0.84 -6.47
N VAL A 70 -0.93 -1.00 -7.75
CA VAL A 70 -2.30 -1.35 -8.20
C VAL A 70 -2.72 -2.72 -7.68
N ASP A 71 -1.84 -3.72 -7.74
CA ASP A 71 -2.13 -5.07 -7.21
C ASP A 71 -2.38 -5.02 -5.70
N LEU A 72 -1.53 -4.31 -4.95
CA LEU A 72 -1.72 -4.16 -3.51
C LEU A 72 -3.01 -3.41 -3.16
N ARG A 73 -3.33 -2.34 -3.89
CA ARG A 73 -4.58 -1.58 -3.72
C ARG A 73 -5.82 -2.43 -4.00
N TRP A 74 -5.75 -3.30 -5.01
CA TRP A 74 -6.83 -4.23 -5.32
C TRP A 74 -7.03 -5.22 -4.16
N ARG A 75 -5.95 -5.86 -3.68
CA ARG A 75 -5.99 -6.79 -2.54
C ARG A 75 -6.56 -6.14 -1.28
N MET A 76 -6.10 -4.94 -0.93
CA MET A 76 -6.62 -4.21 0.23
C MET A 76 -8.08 -3.79 0.07
N GLY A 77 -8.51 -3.45 -1.15
CA GLY A 77 -9.91 -3.15 -1.47
C GLY A 77 -10.82 -4.36 -1.26
N SER A 78 -10.47 -5.52 -1.84
CA SER A 78 -11.22 -6.76 -1.66
C SER A 78 -11.29 -7.18 -0.19
N LEU A 79 -10.19 -7.03 0.55
CA LEU A 79 -10.14 -7.30 1.98
C LEU A 79 -11.03 -6.33 2.78
N HIS A 80 -11.04 -5.04 2.43
CA HIS A 80 -11.92 -4.06 3.04
C HIS A 80 -13.39 -4.42 2.84
N GLU A 81 -13.79 -4.78 1.62
CA GLU A 81 -15.16 -5.21 1.32
C GLU A 81 -15.55 -6.47 2.08
N ALA A 82 -14.67 -7.48 2.11
CA ALA A 82 -14.89 -8.71 2.86
C ALA A 82 -15.10 -8.45 4.37
N LEU A 83 -14.25 -7.62 4.97
CA LEU A 83 -14.35 -7.26 6.39
C LEU A 83 -15.60 -6.41 6.67
N ARG A 84 -15.95 -5.48 5.76
CA ARG A 84 -17.18 -4.68 5.87
C ARG A 84 -18.43 -5.56 5.83
N ASN A 85 -18.48 -6.54 4.93
CA ASN A 85 -19.58 -7.51 4.85
C ASN A 85 -19.65 -8.40 6.10
N ALA A 86 -18.49 -8.70 6.71
CA ALA A 86 -18.41 -9.39 8.00
C ALA A 86 -18.72 -8.50 9.22
N LYS A 87 -19.11 -7.23 9.02
CA LYS A 87 -19.35 -6.20 10.07
C LYS A 87 -18.15 -5.98 11.00
N ARG A 88 -16.93 -6.11 10.46
CA ARG A 88 -15.65 -5.88 11.15
C ARG A 88 -14.98 -4.60 10.69
#